data_AF-A0A7J2ZI15-F1
#
_entry.id   AF-A0A7J2ZI15-F1
#
_cell.length_a   1.000
_cell.length_b   1.000
_cell.length_c   1.000
_cell.angle_alpha   90.00
_cell.angle_beta   90.00
_cell.angle_gamma   90.00
#
_symmetry.space_group_name_H-M   'P 1'
#
loop_
_entity.id
_entity.type
_entity.pdbx_description
1 polymer ?
#
loop_
_entity_poly.entity_id
_entity_poly.type
_entity_poly.pdbx_seq_one_letter_code
_entity_poly.pdbx_strand_id
1 'polypeptide(L)'
;MRQRGGADTTFPERALSRLLRRQRVEPPPTRHRLILGDSRDMHELCDGEVQLVVTSPPYPMVEIWDELFETMGCRTYRDMLNYLGEVWRECYRVLCDGGYLCINIGDALRRIDSAFRLFPNHAETIKQCEEIGFNVLPYILWKKPTNRPDAFLGSGFLPPNAYVTLDCEYILIFRKGRPRRFKPLDPYRYLSHYSRVERDVWFSQIWEVRGTRQESREAPRRLAAYPYEIPYRLVRMYSVMGDTVLDPFLGTGTTMLAAMKTHRNSVGYEIDASLLPLIWKRLGIKTKQTRTEGRVYEFTYQ
;
A
#
# COMPACT_ATOMS: atom_id res chain seq x y z
N MET A 1 -13.86 -44.64 -2.72
CA MET A 1 -14.19 -44.34 -4.13
C MET A 1 -13.23 -43.25 -4.62
N ARG A 2 -12.31 -43.64 -5.50
CA ARG A 2 -11.29 -42.85 -6.25
C ARG A 2 -10.44 -41.82 -5.49
N GLN A 3 -9.24 -42.26 -5.09
CA GLN A 3 -8.04 -41.42 -5.11
C GLN A 3 -7.89 -40.82 -6.52
N ARG A 4 -7.95 -39.49 -6.64
CA ARG A 4 -7.41 -38.72 -7.78
C ARG A 4 -6.17 -38.04 -7.20
N GLY A 5 -4.96 -38.48 -7.53
CA GLY A 5 -4.35 -38.31 -8.84
C GLY A 5 -3.53 -37.03 -8.78
N GLY A 6 -2.20 -37.17 -8.72
CA GLY A 6 -1.25 -36.06 -8.58
C GLY A 6 -1.55 -34.97 -9.61
N ALA A 7 -1.93 -33.78 -9.12
CA ALA A 7 -2.11 -32.62 -9.96
C ALA A 7 -0.72 -32.14 -10.41
N ASP A 8 -0.44 -32.37 -11.68
CA ASP A 8 0.68 -31.83 -12.44
C ASP A 8 0.98 -30.37 -12.04
N THR A 9 2.15 -30.17 -11.43
CA THR A 9 2.58 -28.90 -10.81
C THR A 9 2.99 -27.83 -11.82
N THR A 10 2.75 -28.04 -13.11
CA THR A 10 3.25 -27.18 -14.16
C THR A 10 2.23 -26.12 -14.60
N PHE A 11 2.20 -24.98 -13.91
CA PHE A 11 2.28 -23.74 -14.71
C PHE A 11 3.57 -23.88 -15.50
N PRO A 12 3.64 -23.73 -16.85
CA PRO A 12 4.66 -24.44 -17.61
C PRO A 12 6.04 -23.83 -17.33
N GLU A 13 6.71 -24.31 -16.27
CA GLU A 13 8.08 -23.95 -15.89
C GLU A 13 8.99 -24.20 -17.08
N ARG A 14 8.66 -25.19 -17.91
CA ARG A 14 9.33 -25.45 -19.19
C ARG A 14 9.13 -24.33 -20.21
N ALA A 15 7.93 -23.75 -20.33
CA ALA A 15 7.68 -22.64 -21.25
C ALA A 15 8.28 -21.32 -20.73
N LEU A 16 8.13 -21.02 -19.43
CA LEU A 16 8.79 -19.88 -18.76
C LEU A 16 10.32 -20.01 -18.87
N SER A 17 10.89 -21.15 -18.50
CA SER A 17 12.33 -21.40 -18.60
C SER A 17 12.84 -21.34 -20.03
N ARG A 18 12.08 -21.84 -21.02
CA ARG A 18 12.46 -21.71 -22.44
C ARG A 18 12.36 -20.26 -22.92
N LEU A 19 11.34 -19.51 -22.52
CA LEU A 19 11.18 -18.10 -22.88
C LEU A 19 12.33 -17.26 -22.29
N LEU A 20 12.58 -17.38 -20.99
CA LEU A 20 13.62 -16.65 -20.28
C LEU A 20 15.02 -17.01 -20.81
N ARG A 21 15.30 -18.31 -21.04
CA ARG A 21 16.59 -18.75 -21.63
C ARG A 21 16.77 -18.28 -23.08
N ARG A 22 15.70 -18.23 -23.88
CA ARG A 22 15.78 -17.80 -25.29
C ARG A 22 15.89 -16.29 -25.45
N GLN A 23 15.21 -15.52 -24.61
CA GLN A 23 15.15 -14.06 -24.76
C GLN A 23 16.23 -13.31 -23.94
N ARG A 24 16.93 -13.97 -23.00
CA ARG A 24 17.94 -13.34 -22.11
C ARG A 24 17.44 -12.01 -21.51
N VAL A 25 16.19 -11.98 -21.03
CA VAL A 25 15.61 -10.74 -20.48
C VAL A 25 16.08 -10.59 -19.04
N GLU A 26 16.89 -9.57 -18.81
CA GLU A 26 17.28 -9.14 -17.46
C GLU A 26 16.25 -8.14 -16.90
N PRO A 27 16.10 -8.07 -15.56
CA PRO A 27 15.30 -7.03 -14.95
C PRO A 27 15.80 -5.64 -15.35
N PRO A 28 14.90 -4.70 -15.69
CA PRO A 28 15.33 -3.37 -16.09
C PRO A 28 15.89 -2.58 -14.90
N PRO A 29 16.83 -1.64 -15.13
CA PRO A 29 17.12 -0.63 -14.13
C PRO A 29 15.84 0.18 -13.86
N THR A 30 15.68 0.63 -12.63
CA THR A 30 14.47 1.29 -12.15
C THR A 30 14.74 2.76 -11.82
N ARG A 31 13.72 3.60 -12.02
CA ARG A 31 13.73 5.04 -11.73
C ARG A 31 12.76 5.32 -10.60
N HIS A 32 13.19 6.14 -9.66
CA HIS A 32 12.44 6.48 -8.47
C HIS A 32 12.41 7.99 -8.28
N ARG A 33 11.23 8.52 -7.97
CA ARG A 33 11.00 9.93 -7.65
C ARG A 33 10.42 10.05 -6.25
N LEU A 34 11.07 10.84 -5.40
CA LEU A 34 10.52 11.30 -4.13
C LEU A 34 10.17 12.77 -4.30
N ILE A 35 8.93 13.12 -4.02
CA ILE A 35 8.41 14.47 -4.17
C ILE A 35 8.03 14.98 -2.78
N LEU A 36 8.66 16.08 -2.36
CA LEU A 36 8.29 16.75 -1.13
C LEU A 36 7.07 17.65 -1.38
N GLY A 37 5.91 17.24 -0.89
CA GLY A 37 4.68 17.99 -1.12
C GLY A 37 3.42 17.24 -0.69
N ASP A 38 2.33 18.00 -0.71
CA ASP A 38 0.99 17.49 -0.44
C ASP A 38 0.46 16.71 -1.65
N SER A 39 0.10 15.44 -1.44
CA SER A 39 -0.40 14.54 -2.49
C SER A 39 -1.82 14.86 -2.98
N ARG A 40 -2.48 15.87 -2.42
CA ARG A 40 -3.71 16.44 -2.99
C ARG A 40 -3.46 17.22 -4.29
N ASP A 41 -2.20 17.55 -4.58
CA ASP A 41 -1.76 18.13 -5.84
C ASP A 41 -0.53 17.36 -6.37
N MET A 42 -0.77 16.44 -7.32
CA MET A 42 0.26 15.65 -7.99
C MET A 42 0.56 16.16 -9.40
N HIS A 43 0.67 17.48 -9.61
CA HIS A 43 0.91 18.06 -10.94
C HIS A 43 2.22 17.62 -11.62
N GLU A 44 3.19 17.06 -10.89
CA GLU A 44 4.38 16.44 -11.50
C GLU A 44 4.09 15.13 -12.24
N LEU A 45 2.90 14.58 -12.03
CA LEU A 45 2.43 13.36 -12.68
C LEU A 45 1.39 13.68 -13.74
N CYS A 46 1.60 13.10 -14.92
CA CYS A 46 0.64 13.09 -16.00
C CYS A 46 -0.54 12.16 -15.68
N ASP A 47 -1.66 12.41 -16.34
CA ASP A 47 -2.82 11.53 -16.29
C ASP A 47 -2.43 10.14 -16.82
N GLY A 48 -2.80 9.09 -16.07
CA GLY A 48 -2.52 7.71 -16.45
C GLY A 48 -1.05 7.28 -16.40
N GLU A 49 -0.16 8.05 -15.76
CA GLU A 49 1.28 7.76 -15.70
C GLU A 49 1.63 6.52 -14.86
N VAL A 50 0.87 6.23 -13.79
CA VAL A 50 1.21 5.14 -12.85
C VAL A 50 0.27 3.94 -13.00
N GLN A 51 0.79 2.74 -12.71
CA GLN A 51 0.04 1.49 -12.92
C GLN A 51 -0.51 0.92 -11.61
N LEU A 52 0.07 1.29 -10.48
CA LEU A 52 -0.31 0.80 -9.17
C LEU A 52 -0.12 1.90 -8.13
N VAL A 53 -1.10 2.08 -7.24
CA VAL A 53 -0.98 2.86 -6.01
C VAL A 53 -1.02 1.89 -4.84
N VAL A 54 -0.05 1.97 -3.94
CA VAL A 54 -0.03 1.21 -2.67
C VAL A 54 0.31 2.16 -1.54
N THR A 55 -0.56 2.26 -0.55
CA THR A 55 -0.38 3.25 0.51
C THR A 55 -1.06 2.89 1.81
N SER A 56 -0.72 3.66 2.85
CA SER A 56 -1.33 3.65 4.17
C SER A 56 -1.49 5.10 4.61
N PRO A 57 -2.67 5.73 4.41
CA PRO A 57 -2.88 7.13 4.73
C PRO A 57 -2.78 7.39 6.24
N PRO A 58 -2.72 8.66 6.67
CA PRO A 58 -3.10 8.99 8.04
C PRO A 58 -4.57 8.59 8.28
N TYR A 59 -4.83 7.83 9.34
CA TYR A 59 -6.17 7.29 9.60
C TYR A 59 -7.02 8.31 10.34
N PRO A 60 -8.17 8.71 9.79
CA PRO A 60 -9.07 9.61 10.48
C PRO A 60 -9.44 9.05 11.87
N MET A 61 -9.49 9.93 12.86
CA MET A 61 -9.90 9.61 14.23
C MET A 61 -8.99 8.61 14.97
N VAL A 62 -7.78 8.33 14.50
CA VAL A 62 -6.76 7.61 15.28
C VAL A 62 -5.79 8.61 15.91
N GLU A 63 -5.57 8.50 17.23
CA GLU A 63 -4.91 9.53 18.07
C GLU A 63 -3.53 9.97 17.56
N ILE A 64 -2.74 9.04 17.03
CA ILE A 64 -1.39 9.36 16.53
C ILE A 64 -1.38 10.31 15.33
N TRP A 65 -2.52 10.50 14.65
CA TRP A 65 -2.65 11.34 13.46
C TRP A 65 -3.34 12.68 13.74
N ASP A 66 -3.81 12.94 14.96
CA ASP A 66 -4.57 14.17 15.27
C ASP A 66 -3.77 15.43 14.97
N GLU A 67 -2.50 15.49 15.41
CA GLU A 67 -1.62 16.64 15.16
C GLU A 67 -1.41 16.87 13.67
N LEU A 68 -1.24 15.80 12.88
CA LEU A 68 -1.10 15.92 11.43
C LEU A 68 -2.39 16.46 10.80
N PHE A 69 -3.56 15.95 11.17
CA PHE A 69 -4.81 16.46 10.62
C PHE A 69 -5.05 17.92 11.05
N GLU A 70 -4.69 18.29 12.27
CA GLU A 70 -4.79 19.67 12.76
C GLU A 70 -3.90 20.63 11.97
N THR A 71 -2.65 20.26 11.65
CA THR A 71 -1.78 21.09 10.80
C THR A 71 -2.32 21.23 9.37
N MET A 72 -3.06 20.24 8.88
CA MET A 72 -3.79 20.30 7.60
C MET A 72 -5.14 21.03 7.69
N GLY A 73 -5.48 21.60 8.84
CA GLY A 73 -6.74 22.33 9.07
C GLY A 73 -7.97 21.42 9.20
N CYS A 74 -7.79 20.10 9.32
CA CYS A 74 -8.87 19.14 9.46
C CYS A 74 -9.23 18.96 10.94
N ARG A 75 -10.44 19.40 11.33
CA ARG A 75 -10.87 19.40 12.75
C ARG A 75 -11.93 18.35 13.05
N THR A 76 -12.69 17.95 12.04
CA THR A 76 -13.76 16.97 12.17
C THR A 76 -13.44 15.69 11.43
N TYR A 77 -14.14 14.61 11.77
CA TYR A 77 -14.07 13.36 11.02
C TYR A 77 -14.35 13.57 9.52
N ARG A 78 -15.30 14.44 9.18
CA ARG A 78 -15.64 14.76 7.79
C ARG A 78 -14.51 15.50 7.08
N ASP A 79 -13.83 16.42 7.75
CA ASP A 79 -12.69 17.13 7.15
C ASP A 79 -11.55 16.17 6.81
N MET A 80 -11.23 15.26 7.75
CA MET A 80 -10.22 14.22 7.53
C MET A 80 -10.58 13.30 6.35
N LEU A 81 -11.86 12.91 6.25
CA LEU A 81 -12.35 12.12 5.11
C LEU A 81 -12.29 12.91 3.79
N ASN A 82 -12.62 14.21 3.81
CA ASN A 82 -12.56 15.06 2.61
C ASN A 82 -11.12 15.23 2.12
N TYR A 83 -10.17 15.43 3.04
CA TYR A 83 -8.74 15.47 2.76
C TYR A 83 -8.28 14.20 2.02
N LEU A 84 -8.63 13.02 2.53
CA LEU A 84 -8.29 11.76 1.85
C LEU A 84 -9.01 11.62 0.49
N GLY A 85 -10.26 12.06 0.41
CA GLY A 85 -11.04 12.08 -0.83
C GLY A 85 -10.39 12.91 -1.94
N GLU A 86 -9.73 14.03 -1.62
CA GLU A 86 -8.94 14.82 -2.58
C GLU A 86 -7.75 14.01 -3.12
N VAL A 87 -7.02 13.31 -2.24
CA VAL A 87 -5.91 12.41 -2.66
C VAL A 87 -6.42 11.24 -3.50
N TRP A 88 -7.58 10.66 -3.18
CA TRP A 88 -8.16 9.57 -3.99
C TRP A 88 -8.53 10.01 -5.40
N ARG A 89 -8.96 11.27 -5.59
CA ARG A 89 -9.20 11.85 -6.91
C ARG A 89 -7.91 12.00 -7.71
N GLU A 90 -6.84 12.49 -7.08
CA GLU A 90 -5.53 12.56 -7.72
C GLU A 90 -5.01 11.16 -8.08
N CYS A 91 -5.15 10.18 -7.18
CA CYS A 91 -4.81 8.78 -7.47
C CYS A 91 -5.59 8.26 -8.68
N TYR A 92 -6.89 8.55 -8.77
CA TYR A 92 -7.69 8.16 -9.93
C TYR A 92 -7.19 8.81 -11.22
N ARG A 93 -6.85 10.11 -11.20
CA ARG A 93 -6.33 10.84 -12.36
C ARG A 93 -5.03 10.22 -12.88
N VAL A 94 -4.04 10.04 -12.00
CA VAL A 94 -2.69 9.56 -12.38
C VAL A 94 -2.64 8.06 -12.66
N LEU A 95 -3.62 7.27 -12.19
CA LEU A 95 -3.71 5.84 -12.51
C LEU A 95 -4.09 5.59 -13.97
N CYS A 96 -3.39 4.67 -14.64
CA CYS A 96 -3.75 4.23 -15.98
C CYS A 96 -5.05 3.41 -15.97
N ASP A 97 -5.69 3.25 -17.14
CA ASP A 97 -6.80 2.29 -17.26
C ASP A 97 -6.31 0.87 -16.93
N GLY A 98 -7.08 0.17 -16.13
CA GLY A 98 -6.74 -1.13 -15.55
C GLY A 98 -5.70 -1.11 -14.43
N GLY A 99 -5.24 0.07 -14.01
CA GLY A 99 -4.38 0.23 -12.84
C GLY A 99 -5.14 -0.04 -11.53
N TYR A 100 -4.39 -0.33 -10.48
CA TYR A 100 -4.93 -0.70 -9.17
C TYR A 100 -4.61 0.34 -8.10
N LEU A 101 -5.55 0.53 -7.17
CA LEU A 101 -5.36 1.32 -5.95
C LEU A 101 -5.55 0.38 -4.75
N CYS A 102 -4.50 0.27 -3.94
CA CYS A 102 -4.47 -0.53 -2.73
C CYS A 102 -4.24 0.37 -1.51
N ILE A 103 -5.19 0.39 -0.59
CA ILE A 103 -5.17 1.27 0.59
C ILE A 103 -5.24 0.41 1.85
N ASN A 104 -4.20 0.46 2.67
CA ASN A 104 -4.25 -0.09 4.02
C ASN A 104 -4.86 0.94 4.97
N ILE A 105 -6.00 0.65 5.59
CA ILE A 105 -6.69 1.56 6.51
C ILE A 105 -7.32 0.81 7.67
N GLY A 106 -7.18 1.37 8.87
CA GLY A 106 -7.83 0.88 10.08
C GLY A 106 -9.05 1.74 10.45
N ASP A 107 -10.06 1.10 11.03
CA ASP A 107 -11.11 1.84 11.72
C ASP A 107 -10.57 2.41 13.04
N ALA A 108 -11.29 3.39 13.57
CA ALA A 108 -10.93 4.01 14.84
C ALA A 108 -12.05 3.87 15.88
N LEU A 109 -11.67 3.60 17.12
CA LEU A 109 -12.57 3.62 18.27
C LEU A 109 -12.26 4.88 19.07
N ARG A 110 -13.25 5.76 19.24
CA ARG A 110 -13.13 6.98 20.04
C ARG A 110 -14.36 7.24 20.89
N ARG A 111 -14.16 7.94 21.99
CA ARG A 111 -15.23 8.53 22.79
C ARG A 111 -15.34 10.02 22.49
N ILE A 112 -16.51 10.45 22.02
CA ILE A 112 -16.83 11.87 21.77
C ILE A 112 -18.16 12.15 22.47
N ASP A 113 -18.24 13.26 23.21
CA ASP A 113 -19.44 13.67 23.94
C ASP A 113 -20.02 12.54 24.82
N SER A 114 -19.14 11.85 25.53
CA SER A 114 -19.43 10.67 26.37
C SER A 114 -19.91 9.41 25.62
N ALA A 115 -20.10 9.46 24.29
CA ALA A 115 -20.48 8.32 23.48
C ALA A 115 -19.24 7.60 22.90
N PHE A 116 -19.07 6.33 23.25
CA PHE A 116 -18.07 5.46 22.65
C PHE A 116 -18.61 4.91 21.32
N ARG A 117 -17.86 5.10 20.22
CA ARG A 117 -18.29 4.67 18.88
C ARG A 117 -17.12 4.28 17.99
N LEU A 118 -17.46 3.52 16.96
CA LEU A 118 -16.59 3.22 15.83
C LEU A 118 -16.69 4.34 14.77
N PHE A 119 -15.55 4.67 14.18
CA PHE A 119 -15.41 5.46 12.97
C PHE A 119 -14.96 4.51 11.84
N PRO A 120 -15.90 4.12 10.95
CA PRO A 120 -15.68 3.07 9.96
C PRO A 120 -14.94 3.61 8.73
N ASN A 121 -13.67 3.96 8.91
CA ASN A 121 -12.80 4.52 7.89
C ASN A 121 -12.75 3.67 6.61
N HIS A 122 -12.78 2.34 6.75
CA HIS A 122 -12.78 1.44 5.60
C HIS A 122 -14.04 1.63 4.72
N ALA A 123 -15.22 1.72 5.35
CA ALA A 123 -16.50 1.84 4.65
C ALA A 123 -16.64 3.19 3.94
N GLU A 124 -16.25 4.28 4.61
CA GLU A 124 -16.25 5.62 4.01
C GLU A 124 -15.25 5.70 2.85
N THR A 125 -14.07 5.07 2.97
CA THR A 125 -13.08 5.02 1.89
C THR A 125 -13.58 4.22 0.67
N ILE A 126 -14.24 3.07 0.89
CA ILE A 126 -14.88 2.30 -0.18
C ILE A 126 -15.90 3.16 -0.92
N LYS A 127 -16.80 3.82 -0.17
CA LYS A 127 -17.83 4.68 -0.73
C LYS A 127 -17.23 5.81 -1.57
N GLN A 128 -16.24 6.54 -1.03
CA GLN A 128 -15.58 7.62 -1.77
C GLN A 128 -14.91 7.13 -3.05
N CYS A 129 -14.20 5.99 -3.01
CA CYS A 129 -13.54 5.44 -4.19
C CYS A 129 -14.55 4.98 -5.25
N GLU A 130 -15.68 4.39 -4.84
CA GLU A 130 -16.77 4.02 -5.74
C GLU A 130 -17.38 5.25 -6.41
N GLU A 131 -17.68 6.31 -5.64
CA GLU A 131 -18.20 7.58 -6.14
C GLU A 131 -17.24 8.28 -7.13
N ILE A 132 -15.92 8.14 -6.93
CA ILE A 132 -14.89 8.64 -7.86
C ILE A 132 -14.87 7.83 -9.18
N GLY A 133 -15.37 6.60 -9.18
CA GLY A 133 -15.49 5.75 -10.36
C GLY A 133 -14.53 4.55 -10.38
N PHE A 134 -13.96 4.16 -9.24
CA PHE A 134 -13.23 2.90 -9.12
C PHE A 134 -14.18 1.70 -9.06
N ASN A 135 -13.73 0.57 -9.61
CA ASN A 135 -14.37 -0.72 -9.32
C ASN A 135 -13.84 -1.26 -8.00
N VAL A 136 -14.73 -1.52 -7.05
CA VAL A 136 -14.40 -2.17 -5.77
C VAL A 136 -14.13 -3.66 -6.02
N LEU A 137 -13.03 -4.16 -5.47
CA LEU A 137 -12.65 -5.58 -5.55
C LEU A 137 -12.63 -6.21 -4.15
N PRO A 138 -12.56 -7.55 -4.04
CA PRO A 138 -12.39 -8.20 -2.74
C PRO A 138 -11.17 -7.63 -2.00
N TYR A 139 -11.41 -7.05 -0.84
CA TYR A 139 -10.37 -6.51 0.05
C TYR A 139 -9.79 -7.62 0.94
N ILE A 140 -8.68 -7.32 1.58
CA ILE A 140 -7.97 -8.24 2.47
C ILE A 140 -8.10 -7.74 3.91
N LEU A 141 -8.38 -8.64 4.84
CA LEU A 141 -8.34 -8.40 6.28
C LEU A 141 -6.96 -8.74 6.80
N TRP A 142 -6.18 -7.71 7.14
CA TRP A 142 -4.89 -7.91 7.79
C TRP A 142 -5.09 -8.01 9.30
N LYS A 143 -5.03 -9.25 9.81
CA LYS A 143 -5.07 -9.54 11.22
C LYS A 143 -3.69 -9.25 11.82
N LYS A 144 -3.61 -8.22 12.66
CA LYS A 144 -2.38 -7.88 13.36
C LYS A 144 -2.13 -8.92 14.46
N PRO A 145 -0.86 -9.23 14.76
CA PRO A 145 -0.54 -10.04 15.92
C PRO A 145 -1.07 -9.36 17.19
N THR A 146 -1.85 -10.09 17.99
CA THR A 146 -2.36 -9.58 19.26
C THR A 146 -1.19 -9.37 20.23
N ASN A 147 -0.81 -8.10 20.47
CA ASN A 147 0.27 -7.77 21.41
C ASN A 147 -0.17 -7.83 22.87
N ARG A 148 -1.48 -7.88 23.13
CA ARG A 148 -2.11 -7.91 24.46
C ARG A 148 -3.35 -8.81 24.45
N PRO A 149 -3.19 -10.14 24.61
CA PRO A 149 -4.33 -11.07 24.60
C PRO A 149 -5.33 -10.84 25.76
N ASP A 150 -4.92 -10.05 26.75
CA ASP A 150 -5.66 -9.66 27.95
C ASP A 150 -6.35 -8.28 27.83
N ALA A 151 -6.09 -7.52 26.77
CA ALA A 151 -6.71 -6.21 26.56
C ALA A 151 -8.16 -6.36 26.06
N PHE A 152 -9.10 -6.35 26.99
CA PHE A 152 -10.54 -6.27 26.71
C PHE A 152 -11.05 -4.83 26.81
N LEU A 153 -11.94 -4.48 25.91
CA LEU A 153 -12.58 -3.17 25.91
C LEU A 153 -13.97 -3.26 26.55
N GLY A 154 -14.27 -2.38 27.50
CA GLY A 154 -15.57 -2.35 28.19
C GLY A 154 -15.60 -3.18 29.46
N SER A 155 -16.74 -3.78 29.79
CA SER A 155 -16.98 -4.49 31.06
C SER A 155 -16.38 -5.90 31.17
N GLY A 156 -15.53 -6.29 30.21
CA GLY A 156 -14.81 -7.57 30.23
C GLY A 156 -15.76 -8.78 30.21
N PHE A 157 -15.85 -9.51 31.32
CA PHE A 157 -16.68 -10.71 31.43
C PHE A 157 -18.16 -10.42 31.73
N LEU A 158 -18.52 -9.18 32.04
CA LEU A 158 -19.88 -8.82 32.44
C LEU A 158 -20.66 -8.27 31.25
N PRO A 159 -21.76 -8.90 30.80
CA PRO A 159 -22.65 -8.30 29.80
C PRO A 159 -23.41 -7.09 30.38
N PRO A 160 -23.88 -6.16 29.53
CA PRO A 160 -23.83 -6.16 28.06
C PRO A 160 -22.69 -5.31 27.45
N ASN A 161 -21.81 -4.71 28.25
CA ASN A 161 -20.95 -3.60 27.83
C ASN A 161 -19.50 -4.00 27.51
N ALA A 162 -19.25 -5.25 27.12
CA ALA A 162 -17.96 -5.69 26.60
C ALA A 162 -17.97 -5.55 25.07
N TYR A 163 -16.94 -4.94 24.49
CA TYR A 163 -16.87 -4.64 23.06
C TYR A 163 -15.90 -5.57 22.34
N VAL A 164 -16.19 -5.81 21.05
CA VAL A 164 -15.30 -6.55 20.15
C VAL A 164 -14.01 -5.78 19.95
N THR A 165 -12.87 -6.46 20.13
CA THR A 165 -11.54 -5.87 19.89
C THR A 165 -11.29 -5.68 18.40
N LEU A 166 -10.76 -4.51 18.04
CA LEU A 166 -10.43 -4.17 16.66
C LEU A 166 -9.00 -4.63 16.32
N ASP A 167 -8.86 -5.91 15.96
CA ASP A 167 -7.56 -6.55 15.70
C ASP A 167 -7.16 -6.58 14.21
N CYS A 168 -8.04 -6.10 13.32
CA CYS A 168 -7.84 -6.11 11.88
C CYS A 168 -7.70 -4.70 11.31
N GLU A 169 -6.83 -4.56 10.33
CA GLU A 169 -6.88 -3.48 9.34
C GLU A 169 -7.42 -4.01 8.01
N TYR A 170 -7.88 -3.10 7.17
CA TYR A 170 -8.43 -3.39 5.86
C TYR A 170 -7.43 -2.96 4.79
N ILE A 171 -7.02 -3.89 3.94
CA ILE A 171 -6.32 -3.58 2.70
C ILE A 171 -7.37 -3.58 1.60
N LEU A 172 -7.90 -2.40 1.34
CA LEU A 172 -8.89 -2.14 0.31
C LEU A 172 -8.23 -2.20 -1.06
N ILE A 173 -8.90 -2.83 -2.02
CA ILE A 173 -8.37 -3.03 -3.37
C ILE A 173 -9.41 -2.55 -4.38
N PHE A 174 -8.95 -1.67 -5.27
CA PHE A 174 -9.76 -1.03 -6.30
C PHE A 174 -9.08 -1.13 -7.65
N ARG A 175 -9.86 -1.06 -8.74
CA ARG A 175 -9.34 -0.98 -10.11
C ARG A 175 -10.00 0.13 -10.91
N LYS A 176 -9.21 0.96 -11.59
CA LYS A 176 -9.70 1.93 -12.57
C LYS A 176 -10.10 1.20 -13.86
N GLY A 177 -11.35 1.33 -14.28
CA GLY A 177 -11.84 0.76 -15.53
C GLY A 177 -11.62 -0.75 -15.71
N ARG A 178 -11.17 -1.17 -16.90
CA ARG A 178 -11.14 -2.59 -17.31
C ARG A 178 -9.78 -3.24 -17.03
N PRO A 179 -9.68 -4.58 -16.88
CA PRO A 179 -8.38 -5.23 -16.70
C PRO A 179 -7.37 -4.88 -17.80
N ARG A 180 -6.11 -4.64 -17.41
CA ARG A 180 -5.00 -4.43 -18.36
C ARG A 180 -4.84 -5.62 -19.29
N ARG A 181 -4.50 -5.35 -20.55
CA ARG A 181 -4.17 -6.36 -21.56
C ARG A 181 -2.67 -6.37 -21.80
N PHE A 182 -2.12 -7.56 -21.96
CA PHE A 182 -0.70 -7.77 -22.25
C PHE A 182 -0.55 -8.55 -23.54
N LYS A 183 0.54 -8.30 -24.26
CA LYS A 183 0.91 -9.11 -25.42
C LYS A 183 1.15 -10.57 -24.99
N PRO A 184 0.82 -11.57 -25.82
CA PRO A 184 1.22 -12.94 -25.56
C PRO A 184 2.74 -13.02 -25.33
N LEU A 185 3.15 -13.78 -24.32
CA LEU A 185 4.57 -13.96 -23.96
C LEU A 185 5.32 -12.67 -23.59
N ASP A 186 4.62 -11.67 -23.02
CA ASP A 186 5.25 -10.46 -22.49
C ASP A 186 6.34 -10.81 -21.45
N PRO A 187 7.61 -10.48 -21.70
CA PRO A 187 8.70 -10.97 -20.87
C PRO A 187 8.67 -10.42 -19.45
N TYR A 188 8.28 -9.15 -19.25
CA TYR A 188 8.23 -8.56 -17.91
C TYR A 188 7.07 -9.10 -17.09
N ARG A 189 5.94 -9.42 -17.73
CA ARG A 189 4.85 -10.16 -17.08
C ARG A 189 5.29 -11.56 -16.64
N TYR A 190 6.01 -12.28 -17.49
CA TYR A 190 6.51 -13.62 -17.16
C TYR A 190 7.60 -13.58 -16.07
N LEU A 191 8.51 -12.60 -16.10
CA LEU A 191 9.49 -12.35 -15.04
C LEU A 191 8.82 -11.98 -13.71
N SER A 192 7.62 -11.40 -13.76
CA SER A 192 6.82 -11.03 -12.58
C SER A 192 6.05 -12.18 -11.95
N HIS A 193 6.19 -13.41 -12.43
CA HIS A 193 5.48 -14.56 -11.88
C HIS A 193 5.72 -14.71 -10.37
N TYR A 194 4.73 -15.26 -9.69
CA TYR A 194 4.83 -15.73 -8.32
C TYR A 194 4.58 -17.23 -8.30
N SER A 195 5.13 -17.89 -7.30
CA SER A 195 4.97 -19.32 -7.07
C SER A 195 3.53 -19.67 -6.69
N ARG A 196 3.20 -20.95 -6.78
CA ARG A 196 1.90 -21.46 -6.32
C ARG A 196 1.67 -21.20 -4.83
N VAL A 197 2.71 -21.35 -4.00
CA VAL A 197 2.62 -21.12 -2.55
C VAL A 197 2.32 -19.65 -2.27
N GLU A 198 3.03 -18.73 -2.93
CA GLU A 198 2.74 -17.30 -2.85
C GLU A 198 1.31 -17.00 -3.30
N ARG A 199 0.84 -17.57 -4.41
CA ARG A 199 -0.56 -17.40 -4.85
C ARG A 199 -1.57 -17.85 -3.79
N ASP A 200 -1.39 -19.05 -3.25
CA ASP A 200 -2.35 -19.66 -2.32
C ASP A 200 -2.43 -18.87 -1.01
N VAL A 201 -1.34 -18.18 -0.61
CA VAL A 201 -1.31 -17.30 0.56
C VAL A 201 -1.81 -15.88 0.24
N TRP A 202 -1.29 -15.26 -0.82
CA TRP A 202 -1.52 -13.84 -1.10
C TRP A 202 -2.94 -13.55 -1.60
N PHE A 203 -3.57 -14.51 -2.29
CA PHE A 203 -4.95 -14.35 -2.78
C PHE A 203 -5.99 -14.94 -1.81
N SER A 204 -5.60 -15.18 -0.54
CA SER A 204 -6.52 -15.39 0.58
C SER A 204 -6.98 -14.06 1.16
N GLN A 205 -8.23 -14.01 1.64
CA GLN A 205 -8.81 -12.81 2.22
C GLN A 205 -8.18 -12.41 3.56
N ILE A 206 -7.66 -13.36 4.34
CA ILE A 206 -7.10 -13.07 5.68
C ILE A 206 -5.58 -13.19 5.62
N TRP A 207 -4.90 -12.11 5.99
CA TRP A 207 -3.44 -12.06 6.08
C TRP A 207 -3.01 -11.96 7.53
N GLU A 208 -2.09 -12.84 7.93
CA GLU A 208 -1.43 -12.82 9.24
C GLU A 208 0.05 -12.45 9.05
N VAL A 209 0.31 -11.16 8.82
CA VAL A 209 1.67 -10.63 8.67
C VAL A 209 2.09 -10.00 9.99
N ARG A 210 3.22 -10.45 10.54
CA ARG A 210 3.76 -9.89 11.78
C ARG A 210 4.38 -8.52 11.52
N GLY A 211 4.05 -7.56 12.37
CA GLY A 211 4.76 -6.28 12.38
C GLY A 211 6.23 -6.48 12.69
N THR A 212 7.12 -5.91 11.88
CA THR A 212 8.54 -5.82 12.23
C THR A 212 8.63 -4.94 13.47
N ARG A 213 9.20 -5.43 14.58
CA ARG A 213 9.54 -4.56 15.71
C ARG A 213 10.43 -3.45 15.16
N GLN A 214 10.05 -2.19 15.35
CA GLN A 214 10.94 -1.08 15.03
C GLN A 214 12.15 -1.18 15.98
N GLU A 215 13.26 -1.71 15.48
CA GLU A 215 14.48 -1.91 16.26
C GLU A 215 15.21 -0.61 16.64
N SER A 216 14.73 0.56 16.18
CA SER A 216 15.31 1.84 16.61
C SER A 216 14.47 2.47 17.72
N ARG A 217 15.11 2.67 18.88
CA ARG A 217 14.64 3.59 19.94
C ARG A 217 14.61 5.06 19.48
N GLU A 218 15.07 5.35 18.26
CA GLU A 218 15.28 6.68 17.69
C GLU A 218 14.21 7.10 16.68
N ALA A 219 13.36 6.18 16.25
CA ALA A 219 12.21 6.48 15.40
C ALA A 219 11.11 7.14 16.26
N PRO A 220 10.69 8.39 16.00
CA PRO A 220 9.56 8.97 16.70
C PRO A 220 8.34 8.05 16.58
N ARG A 221 7.53 7.94 17.64
CA ARG A 221 6.27 7.17 17.70
C ARG A 221 5.28 7.48 16.55
N ARG A 222 5.53 8.52 15.75
CA ARG A 222 4.78 8.97 14.57
C ARG A 222 4.96 8.08 13.33
N LEU A 223 5.87 7.11 13.36
CA LEU A 223 6.16 6.26 12.19
C LEU A 223 5.27 5.03 12.18
N ALA A 224 3.96 5.20 11.99
CA ALA A 224 3.01 4.09 11.80
C ALA A 224 3.13 3.47 10.39
N ALA A 225 4.36 3.15 9.98
CA ALA A 225 4.63 2.47 8.73
C ALA A 225 4.20 1.01 8.82
N TYR A 226 3.43 0.54 7.84
CA TYR A 226 3.09 -0.87 7.71
C TYR A 226 4.32 -1.77 7.44
N PRO A 227 4.25 -3.08 7.71
CA PRO A 227 5.37 -4.01 7.51
C PRO A 227 5.69 -4.14 6.02
N TYR A 228 6.97 -4.24 5.67
CA TYR A 228 7.45 -4.34 4.27
C TYR A 228 6.74 -5.43 3.45
N GLU A 229 6.38 -6.54 4.09
CA GLU A 229 5.71 -7.65 3.43
C GLU A 229 4.35 -7.26 2.82
N ILE A 230 3.62 -6.32 3.41
CA ILE A 230 2.33 -5.85 2.88
C ILE A 230 2.49 -5.21 1.49
N PRO A 231 3.24 -4.09 1.32
CA PRO A 231 3.43 -3.51 0.00
C PRO A 231 4.21 -4.44 -0.95
N TYR A 232 5.15 -5.26 -0.45
CA TYR A 232 5.83 -6.25 -1.28
C TYR A 232 4.87 -7.21 -1.99
N ARG A 233 3.92 -7.79 -1.24
CA ARG A 233 2.88 -8.67 -1.80
C ARG A 233 2.03 -7.91 -2.81
N LEU A 234 1.52 -6.72 -2.44
CA LEU A 234 0.63 -5.93 -3.31
C LEU A 234 1.30 -5.51 -4.61
N VAL A 235 2.57 -5.09 -4.56
CA VAL A 235 3.38 -4.77 -5.76
C VAL A 235 3.53 -6.01 -6.64
N ARG A 236 3.86 -7.18 -6.08
CA ARG A 236 3.99 -8.44 -6.84
C ARG A 236 2.65 -8.93 -7.41
N MET A 237 1.53 -8.66 -6.75
CA MET A 237 0.19 -9.12 -7.17
C MET A 237 -0.38 -8.27 -8.32
N TYR A 238 -0.21 -6.94 -8.27
CA TYR A 238 -0.97 -6.01 -9.11
C TYR A 238 -0.13 -5.19 -10.10
N SER A 239 1.19 -5.43 -10.17
CA SER A 239 2.09 -4.80 -11.14
C SER A 239 3.00 -5.80 -11.85
N VAL A 240 3.54 -5.40 -13.00
CA VAL A 240 4.62 -6.12 -13.71
C VAL A 240 5.94 -5.35 -13.59
N MET A 241 7.07 -6.02 -13.78
CA MET A 241 8.39 -5.35 -13.79
C MET A 241 8.39 -4.19 -14.78
N GLY A 242 9.00 -3.08 -14.38
CA GLY A 242 9.00 -1.82 -15.13
C GLY A 242 7.75 -0.94 -14.95
N ASP A 243 6.65 -1.43 -14.35
CA ASP A 243 5.54 -0.58 -13.93
C ASP A 243 5.99 0.45 -12.89
N THR A 244 5.27 1.56 -12.79
CA THR A 244 5.45 2.60 -11.78
C THR A 244 4.45 2.44 -10.64
N VAL A 245 4.98 2.36 -9.42
CA VAL A 245 4.21 2.28 -8.17
C VAL A 245 4.20 3.63 -7.46
N LEU A 246 3.01 4.16 -7.17
CA LEU A 246 2.83 5.41 -6.44
C LEU A 246 2.50 5.13 -4.96
N ASP A 247 3.08 5.92 -4.06
CA ASP A 247 2.66 6.06 -2.67
C ASP A 247 2.40 7.54 -2.33
N PRO A 248 1.12 7.99 -2.22
CA PRO A 248 0.79 9.36 -1.86
C PRO A 248 1.11 9.74 -0.41
N PHE A 249 1.47 8.77 0.44
CA PHE A 249 1.79 8.96 1.86
C PHE A 249 3.06 8.17 2.20
N LEU A 250 4.18 8.55 1.58
CA LEU A 250 5.41 7.76 1.53
C LEU A 250 5.95 7.38 2.91
N GLY A 251 5.84 8.27 3.90
CA GLY A 251 6.31 8.08 5.26
C GLY A 251 7.78 7.70 5.31
N THR A 252 8.09 6.47 5.71
CA THR A 252 9.48 5.98 5.78
C THR A 252 10.01 5.42 4.46
N GLY A 253 9.21 5.37 3.39
CA GLY A 253 9.62 4.84 2.09
C GLY A 253 9.45 3.33 1.93
N THR A 254 8.61 2.68 2.74
CA THR A 254 8.44 1.21 2.70
C THR A 254 7.91 0.71 1.34
N THR A 255 6.96 1.42 0.74
CA THR A 255 6.40 1.07 -0.58
C THR A 255 7.42 1.25 -1.69
N MET A 256 8.15 2.37 -1.66
CA MET A 256 9.25 2.65 -2.59
C MET A 256 10.33 1.57 -2.51
N LEU A 257 10.70 1.14 -1.30
CA LEU A 257 11.63 0.02 -1.11
C LEU A 257 11.09 -1.29 -1.72
N ALA A 258 9.81 -1.60 -1.53
CA ALA A 258 9.18 -2.78 -2.12
C ALA A 258 9.20 -2.74 -3.66
N ALA A 259 8.94 -1.57 -4.26
CA ALA A 259 9.05 -1.36 -5.70
C ALA A 259 10.49 -1.57 -6.21
N MET A 260 11.48 -0.94 -5.56
CA MET A 260 12.91 -1.11 -5.87
C MET A 260 13.32 -2.59 -5.87
N LYS A 261 13.00 -3.31 -4.78
CA LYS A 261 13.36 -4.72 -4.61
C LYS A 261 12.62 -5.68 -5.53
N THR A 262 11.59 -5.20 -6.22
CA THR A 262 10.83 -6.00 -7.20
C THR A 262 11.01 -5.48 -8.62
N HIS A 263 11.97 -4.59 -8.89
CA HIS A 263 12.22 -4.04 -10.24
C HIS A 263 11.01 -3.30 -10.84
N ARG A 264 10.31 -2.53 -10.01
CA ARG A 264 9.31 -1.55 -10.42
C ARG A 264 9.86 -0.14 -10.19
N ASN A 265 9.48 0.80 -11.05
CA ASN A 265 9.70 2.21 -10.79
C ASN A 265 8.82 2.66 -9.61
N SER A 266 9.12 3.81 -9.01
CA SER A 266 8.22 4.36 -8.01
C SER A 266 8.17 5.87 -7.95
N VAL A 267 7.04 6.37 -7.48
CA VAL A 267 6.86 7.76 -7.07
C VAL A 267 6.34 7.78 -5.63
N GLY A 268 6.87 8.65 -4.80
CA GLY A 268 6.40 8.82 -3.42
C GLY A 268 6.23 10.28 -3.08
N TYR A 269 5.08 10.65 -2.51
CA TYR A 269 4.85 11.98 -1.96
C TYR A 269 5.01 11.95 -0.44
N GLU A 270 5.79 12.90 0.09
CA GLU A 270 5.96 13.09 1.53
C GLU A 270 5.87 14.58 1.85
N ILE A 271 5.04 14.95 2.82
CA ILE A 271 4.85 16.35 3.19
C ILE A 271 5.89 16.80 4.24
N ASP A 272 6.35 15.88 5.10
CA ASP A 272 7.32 16.17 6.15
C ASP A 272 8.75 15.96 5.64
N ALA A 273 9.39 17.06 5.25
CA ALA A 273 10.79 17.09 4.82
C ALA A 273 11.77 16.52 5.87
N SER A 274 11.40 16.50 7.16
CA SER A 274 12.25 15.96 8.23
C SER A 274 12.42 14.43 8.13
N LEU A 275 11.57 13.74 7.37
CA LEU A 275 11.66 12.29 7.14
C LEU A 275 12.69 11.92 6.07
N LEU A 276 13.16 12.86 5.25
CA LEU A 276 14.12 12.59 4.17
C LEU A 276 15.35 11.78 4.61
N PRO A 277 16.08 12.13 5.69
CA PRO A 277 17.25 11.36 6.11
C PRO A 277 16.92 9.91 6.46
N LEU A 278 15.74 9.68 7.05
CA LEU A 278 15.27 8.33 7.40
C LEU A 278 14.90 7.54 6.14
N ILE A 279 14.21 8.17 5.18
CA ILE A 279 13.87 7.56 3.89
C ILE A 279 15.16 7.14 3.17
N TRP A 280 16.13 8.05 3.02
CA TRP A 280 17.41 7.75 2.37
C TRP A 280 18.15 6.60 3.04
N LYS A 281 18.21 6.60 4.37
CA LYS A 281 18.79 5.50 5.16
C LYS A 281 18.08 4.17 4.87
N ARG A 282 16.75 4.15 4.83
CA ARG A 282 15.95 2.94 4.60
C ARG A 282 16.10 2.40 3.17
N LEU A 283 16.17 3.30 2.18
CA LEU A 283 16.35 2.94 0.78
C LEU A 283 17.81 2.54 0.45
N GLY A 284 18.77 2.86 1.33
CA GLY A 284 20.19 2.63 1.08
C GLY A 284 20.77 3.57 0.02
N ILE A 285 20.14 4.73 -0.20
CA ILE A 285 20.54 5.72 -1.20
C ILE A 285 21.28 6.86 -0.50
N LYS A 286 22.45 7.21 -1.01
CA LYS A 286 23.18 8.41 -0.56
C LYS A 286 22.64 9.63 -1.31
N THR A 287 22.44 10.76 -0.63
CA THR A 287 21.90 11.99 -1.24
C THR A 287 22.67 12.44 -2.49
N LYS A 288 23.99 12.21 -2.56
CA LYS A 288 24.81 12.51 -3.74
C LYS A 288 24.45 11.71 -5.00
N GLN A 289 23.67 10.64 -4.86
CA GLN A 289 23.18 9.79 -5.96
C GLN A 289 21.82 10.27 -6.50
N THR A 290 21.27 11.35 -5.92
CA THR A 290 19.99 11.92 -6.35
C THR A 290 20.21 13.14 -7.23
N ARG A 291 19.42 13.27 -8.29
CA ARG A 291 19.22 14.53 -9.01
C ARG A 291 18.08 15.27 -8.32
N THR A 292 18.31 16.51 -7.91
CA THR A 292 17.28 17.34 -7.26
C THR A 292 16.88 18.49 -8.17
N GLU A 293 15.57 18.64 -8.37
CA GLU A 293 14.98 19.75 -9.11
C GLU A 293 13.76 20.28 -8.34
N GLY A 294 13.90 21.43 -7.70
CA GLY A 294 12.88 21.97 -6.80
C GLY A 294 12.56 21.01 -5.66
N ARG A 295 11.30 20.53 -5.62
CA ARG A 295 10.80 19.59 -4.61
C ARG A 295 10.91 18.11 -5.02
N VAL A 296 11.50 17.82 -6.18
CA VAL A 296 11.63 16.46 -6.74
C VAL A 296 13.05 15.94 -6.56
N TYR A 297 13.18 14.73 -6.02
CA TYR A 297 14.42 13.97 -5.87
C TYR A 297 14.33 12.70 -6.71
N GLU A 298 15.20 12.58 -7.71
CA GLU A 298 15.22 11.44 -8.62
C GLU A 298 16.49 10.60 -8.44
N PHE A 299 16.35 9.26 -8.52
CA PHE A 299 17.50 8.35 -8.52
C PHE A 299 17.19 7.06 -9.28
N THR A 300 18.24 6.32 -9.61
CA THR A 300 18.15 5.02 -10.29
C THR A 300 18.62 3.89 -9.39
N TYR A 301 17.99 2.71 -9.50
CA TYR A 301 18.38 1.49 -8.81
C TYR A 301 18.57 0.34 -9.80
N GLN A 302 19.66 -0.42 -9.63
CA GLN A 302 20.01 -1.60 -10.41
C GLN A 302 19.75 -2.87 -9.59
#